data_AF-A0A936SLQ2-F1
#
_entry.id   AF-A0A936SLQ2-F1
#
_cell.length_a   1.000
_cell.length_b   1.000
_cell.length_c   1.000
_cell.angle_alpha   90.00
_cell.angle_beta   90.00
_cell.angle_gamma   90.00
#
_symmetry.space_group_name_H-M   'P 1'
#
loop_
_entity.id
_entity.type
_entity.pdbx_description
1 polymer ?
#
loop_
_entity_poly.entity_id
_entity_poly.type
_entity_poly.pdbx_seq_one_letter_code
_entity_poly.pdbx_strand_id
1 'polypeptide(L)'
;MIKNTRENFARAFDYGVTNPSAYPANAARTAINNFITAATGSPRTISGTAWSTPAQGALVALLGRLSEYGANFNFDTKGQLIPANTGIRREFKTQEYDFYFQDTWKLKSNLTLTAGVRYGLSMPVTETQGYETVPSIPLSTYLQNTVSAMNNGQNYREPLSVRLAGKANGLDSMYPLDTNNIQPRVSIAWSPEFNKGFLSKMFGKDSESVFRAGFAITNDYFGQQLATNWDGSNSLGFASEASINVNTYNITNNPAPLYTGPNMTIRNLPNLTVPTGLSFPQTAPFNNPGQGKIETSLDQNLVSPINYTWNISYGRKLPGKIWMDVAYIGRLARNLLIGRDAMMLRDIRDPISGMSYNEAGTILDKLLQAGAPLSSVPNLAFTTICGLRAAWRRPSVYLPERPTHKLYFLRSQVPEIGRTLCSNLILIPARDISSRANMTHCPHSVRSVSQTITVRRYLCGSDLQA
;
A
#
# COMPACT_ATOMS: atom_id res chain seq x y z
N MET A 1 -30.77 -12.69 4.10
CA MET A 1 -29.47 -12.99 4.76
C MET A 1 -28.47 -13.30 3.66
N ILE A 2 -27.37 -12.57 3.61
CA ILE A 2 -26.28 -12.80 2.66
C ILE A 2 -25.26 -13.69 3.35
N LYS A 3 -24.90 -14.80 2.71
CA LYS A 3 -23.91 -15.76 3.20
C LYS A 3 -22.88 -16.00 2.10
N ASN A 4 -21.61 -15.86 2.46
CA ASN A 4 -20.49 -16.08 1.56
C ASN A 4 -19.57 -17.14 2.17
N THR A 5 -19.53 -18.32 1.55
CA THR A 5 -18.61 -19.39 1.95
C THR A 5 -17.42 -19.35 0.99
N ARG A 6 -16.22 -19.29 1.55
CA ARG A 6 -14.97 -19.25 0.79
C ARG A 6 -14.07 -20.39 1.22
N GLU A 7 -13.43 -21.02 0.25
CA GLU A 7 -12.29 -21.90 0.47
C GLU A 7 -11.07 -21.27 -0.20
N ASN A 8 -9.98 -21.13 0.55
CA ASN A 8 -8.78 -20.42 0.13
C ASN A 8 -7.55 -21.30 0.25
N PHE A 9 -6.82 -21.45 -0.86
CA PHE A 9 -5.55 -22.18 -0.92
C PHE A 9 -4.32 -21.27 -1.03
N ALA A 10 -4.50 -19.95 -1.06
CA ALA A 10 -3.39 -19.00 -1.27
C ALA A 10 -2.25 -19.12 -0.26
N ARG A 11 -2.58 -19.52 0.99
CA ARG A 11 -1.60 -19.78 2.07
C ARG A 11 -1.53 -21.25 2.44
N ALA A 12 -1.97 -22.17 1.57
CA ALA A 12 -1.95 -23.61 1.86
C ALA A 12 -0.59 -24.25 1.53
N PHE A 13 0.19 -23.63 0.64
CA PHE A 13 1.40 -24.22 0.08
C PHE A 13 2.67 -23.60 0.66
N ASP A 14 3.67 -24.45 0.81
CA ASP A 14 5.05 -24.03 1.08
C ASP A 14 5.74 -23.73 -0.26
N TYR A 15 6.84 -22.99 -0.24
CA TYR A 15 7.60 -22.67 -1.45
C TYR A 15 9.09 -22.92 -1.28
N GLY A 16 9.73 -23.28 -2.38
CA GLY A 16 11.17 -23.31 -2.54
C GLY A 16 11.51 -22.80 -3.93
N VAL A 17 12.48 -21.91 -4.02
CA VAL A 17 12.89 -21.29 -5.29
C VAL A 17 14.39 -21.35 -5.47
N THR A 18 14.79 -21.31 -6.74
CA THR A 18 16.18 -21.16 -7.18
C THR A 18 16.35 -19.77 -7.80
N ASN A 19 17.08 -18.92 -7.11
CA ASN A 19 17.25 -17.51 -7.47
C ASN A 19 18.73 -17.14 -7.40
N PRO A 20 19.39 -16.82 -8.52
CA PRO A 20 20.79 -16.45 -8.53
C PRO A 20 21.09 -15.18 -7.73
N SER A 21 20.08 -14.31 -7.54
CA SER A 21 20.22 -13.07 -6.77
C SER A 21 20.13 -13.27 -5.25
N ALA A 22 19.76 -14.46 -4.80
CA ALA A 22 19.66 -14.80 -3.39
C ALA A 22 20.95 -15.39 -2.81
N TYR A 23 21.96 -15.64 -3.66
CA TYR A 23 23.31 -15.88 -3.22
C TYR A 23 24.05 -14.55 -2.99
N PRO A 24 25.08 -14.53 -2.13
CA PRO A 24 25.93 -13.35 -1.93
C PRO A 24 26.36 -12.73 -3.26
N ALA A 25 26.34 -11.40 -3.32
CA ALA A 25 26.45 -10.65 -4.56
C ALA A 25 27.59 -11.13 -5.46
N ASN A 26 27.26 -11.40 -6.73
CA ASN A 26 28.17 -11.87 -7.77
C ASN A 26 28.76 -13.29 -7.57
N ALA A 27 28.36 -14.09 -6.58
CA ALA A 27 28.96 -15.42 -6.37
C ALA A 27 28.89 -16.31 -7.63
N ALA A 28 27.70 -16.44 -8.22
CA ALA A 28 27.50 -17.20 -9.47
C ALA A 28 28.24 -16.57 -10.66
N ARG A 29 28.20 -15.23 -10.79
CA ARG A 29 28.88 -14.49 -11.85
C ARG A 29 30.41 -14.65 -11.79
N THR A 30 30.99 -14.57 -10.60
CA THR A 30 32.42 -14.73 -10.35
C THR A 30 32.87 -16.15 -10.70
N ALA A 31 32.09 -17.17 -10.30
CA ALA A 31 32.39 -18.55 -10.67
C ALA A 31 32.41 -18.74 -12.20
N ILE A 32 31.44 -18.17 -12.93
CA ILE A 32 31.39 -18.21 -14.40
C ILE A 32 32.60 -17.48 -15.02
N ASN A 33 32.91 -16.27 -14.57
CA ASN A 33 34.04 -15.49 -15.08
C ASN A 33 35.36 -16.22 -14.87
N ASN A 34 35.55 -16.83 -13.69
CA ASN A 34 36.75 -17.62 -13.38
C ASN A 34 36.87 -18.83 -14.31
N PHE A 35 35.77 -19.54 -14.56
CA PHE A 35 35.74 -20.70 -15.46
C PHE A 35 36.10 -20.30 -16.90
N ILE A 36 35.48 -19.26 -17.44
CA ILE A 36 35.74 -18.81 -18.83
C ILE A 36 37.18 -18.27 -18.94
N THR A 37 37.66 -17.55 -17.93
CA THR A 37 39.04 -17.04 -17.89
C THR A 37 40.04 -18.18 -17.93
N ALA A 38 39.83 -19.23 -17.12
CA ALA A 38 40.67 -20.42 -17.12
C ALA A 38 40.61 -21.17 -18.45
N ALA A 39 39.42 -21.34 -19.03
CA ALA A 39 39.23 -22.06 -20.29
C ALA A 39 39.83 -21.34 -21.51
N THR A 40 39.92 -20.01 -21.47
CA THR A 40 40.42 -19.20 -22.60
C THR A 40 41.85 -18.71 -22.41
N GLY A 41 42.46 -18.92 -21.24
CA GLY A 41 43.80 -18.44 -20.91
C GLY A 41 43.93 -16.92 -20.86
N SER A 42 42.82 -16.18 -20.75
CA SER A 42 42.79 -14.71 -20.71
C SER A 42 41.59 -14.21 -19.91
N PRO A 43 41.67 -13.08 -19.19
CA PRO A 43 40.55 -12.54 -18.43
C PRO A 43 39.30 -12.34 -19.30
N ARG A 44 38.22 -13.04 -18.96
CA ARG A 44 36.91 -12.94 -19.62
C ARG A 44 35.84 -12.68 -18.58
N THR A 45 34.93 -11.77 -18.91
CA THR A 45 33.78 -11.45 -18.05
C THR A 45 32.49 -11.50 -18.82
N ILE A 46 31.48 -12.19 -18.28
CA ILE A 46 30.10 -12.01 -18.73
C ILE A 46 29.64 -10.59 -18.32
N SER A 47 29.37 -9.77 -19.33
CA SER A 47 28.97 -8.37 -19.20
C SER A 47 27.63 -8.12 -19.91
N GLY A 48 26.87 -7.15 -19.40
CA GLY A 48 25.51 -6.88 -19.86
C GLY A 48 24.46 -7.80 -19.25
N THR A 49 23.30 -7.22 -18.90
CA THR A 49 22.18 -7.95 -18.25
C THR A 49 21.63 -9.07 -19.12
N ALA A 50 21.70 -8.93 -20.45
CA ALA A 50 21.28 -9.92 -21.43
C ALA A 50 22.02 -11.26 -21.32
N TRP A 51 23.26 -11.26 -20.83
CA TRP A 51 24.08 -12.47 -20.70
C TRP A 51 24.31 -12.87 -19.25
N SER A 52 24.49 -11.89 -18.36
CA SER A 52 24.82 -12.19 -16.97
C SER A 52 23.68 -12.85 -16.22
N THR A 53 22.42 -12.47 -16.47
CA THR A 53 21.27 -13.02 -15.74
C THR A 53 20.94 -14.44 -16.20
N PRO A 54 20.82 -14.73 -17.51
CA PRO A 54 20.56 -16.09 -17.97
C PRO A 54 21.68 -17.08 -17.61
N ALA A 55 22.95 -16.68 -17.72
CA ALA A 55 24.07 -17.55 -17.38
C ALA A 55 24.09 -17.92 -15.89
N GLN A 56 23.79 -16.96 -15.00
CA GLN A 56 23.66 -17.24 -13.57
C GLN A 56 22.44 -18.12 -13.28
N GLY A 57 21.31 -17.88 -13.94
CA GLY A 57 20.12 -18.73 -13.82
C GLY A 57 20.40 -20.18 -14.25
N ALA A 58 21.09 -20.37 -15.37
CA ALA A 58 21.49 -21.69 -15.86
C ALA A 58 22.44 -22.41 -14.90
N LEU A 59 23.44 -21.71 -14.34
CA LEU A 59 24.35 -22.29 -13.35
C LEU A 59 23.58 -22.73 -12.09
N VAL A 60 22.69 -21.89 -11.57
CA VAL A 60 21.93 -22.21 -10.36
C VAL A 60 20.92 -23.33 -10.61
N ALA A 61 20.30 -23.39 -11.79
CA ALA A 61 19.47 -24.50 -12.20
C ALA A 61 20.27 -25.82 -12.27
N LEU A 62 21.50 -25.78 -12.80
CA LEU A 62 22.40 -26.94 -12.85
C LEU A 62 22.81 -27.42 -11.45
N LEU A 63 23.04 -26.50 -10.50
CA LEU A 63 23.33 -26.87 -9.12
C LEU A 63 22.17 -27.65 -8.47
N GLY A 64 20.94 -27.43 -8.94
CA GLY A 64 19.74 -28.12 -8.44
C GLY A 64 19.45 -27.86 -6.97
N ARG A 65 20.02 -26.80 -6.39
CA ARG A 65 19.87 -26.44 -4.98
C ARG A 65 18.93 -25.26 -4.85
N LEU A 66 18.12 -25.28 -3.79
CA LEU A 66 17.31 -24.13 -3.44
C LEU A 66 18.21 -22.92 -3.13
N SER A 67 17.65 -21.73 -3.13
CA SER A 67 18.33 -20.53 -2.65
C SER A 67 17.50 -19.81 -1.58
N GLU A 68 16.19 -19.94 -1.67
CA GLU A 68 15.21 -19.41 -0.72
C GLU A 68 14.09 -20.44 -0.57
N TYR A 69 13.52 -20.53 0.62
CA TYR A 69 12.33 -21.32 0.89
C TYR A 69 11.60 -20.77 2.12
N GLY A 70 10.31 -21.08 2.18
CA GLY A 70 9.43 -20.67 3.26
C GLY A 70 8.17 -21.52 3.30
N ALA A 71 7.45 -21.41 4.40
CA ALA A 71 6.23 -22.14 4.66
C ALA A 71 5.15 -21.18 5.16
N ASN A 72 3.92 -21.44 4.71
CA ASN A 72 2.73 -20.78 5.22
C ASN A 72 2.07 -21.67 6.27
N PHE A 73 1.70 -21.09 7.39
CA PHE A 73 1.04 -21.78 8.49
C PHE A 73 -0.35 -21.21 8.67
N ASN A 74 -1.35 -22.09 8.79
CA ASN A 74 -2.72 -21.70 9.09
C ASN A 74 -3.14 -22.42 10.36
N PHE A 75 -3.97 -21.76 11.16
CA PHE A 75 -4.42 -22.28 12.44
C PHE A 75 -5.94 -22.39 12.45
N ASP A 76 -6.44 -23.41 13.16
CA ASP A 76 -7.85 -23.51 13.47
C ASP A 76 -8.24 -22.54 14.61
N THR A 77 -9.53 -22.46 14.94
CA THR A 77 -10.01 -21.57 16.01
C THR A 77 -9.53 -21.93 17.41
N LYS A 78 -8.95 -23.12 17.60
CA LYS A 78 -8.30 -23.54 18.85
C LYS A 78 -6.80 -23.22 18.85
N GLY A 79 -6.29 -22.61 17.78
CA GLY A 79 -4.89 -22.29 17.61
C GLY A 79 -4.02 -23.48 17.21
N GLN A 80 -4.61 -24.59 16.76
CA GLN A 80 -3.86 -25.76 16.30
C GLN A 80 -3.47 -25.60 14.83
N LEU A 81 -2.26 -26.06 14.50
CA LEU A 81 -1.73 -25.98 13.14
C LEU A 81 -2.55 -26.87 12.19
N ILE A 82 -3.05 -26.26 11.12
CA ILE A 82 -3.69 -26.95 10.01
C ILE A 82 -2.59 -27.53 9.11
N PRO A 83 -2.70 -28.80 8.67
CA PRO A 83 -1.71 -29.42 7.78
C PRO A 83 -1.49 -28.62 6.48
N ALA A 84 -0.26 -28.71 5.95
CA ALA A 84 0.07 -28.17 4.63
C ALA A 84 -0.90 -28.70 3.57
N ASN A 85 -1.05 -27.96 2.46
CA ASN A 85 -1.88 -28.33 1.31
C ASN A 85 -3.39 -28.45 1.63
N THR A 86 -3.83 -27.90 2.75
CA THR A 86 -5.24 -27.90 3.15
C THR A 86 -5.87 -26.54 2.90
N GLY A 87 -7.07 -26.53 2.29
CA GLY A 87 -7.84 -25.33 2.05
C GLY A 87 -8.35 -24.72 3.35
N ILE A 88 -8.27 -23.39 3.46
CA ILE A 88 -8.84 -22.65 4.60
C ILE A 88 -10.26 -22.28 4.25
N ARG A 89 -11.22 -22.80 5.02
CA ARG A 89 -12.63 -22.43 4.88
C ARG A 89 -12.99 -21.28 5.81
N ARG A 90 -13.74 -20.31 5.28
CA ARG A 90 -14.37 -19.21 6.01
C ARG A 90 -15.82 -19.06 5.59
N GLU A 91 -16.67 -18.68 6.52
CA GLU A 91 -18.06 -18.37 6.22
C GLU A 91 -18.44 -17.03 6.83
N PHE A 92 -18.68 -16.05 5.96
CA PHE A 92 -19.09 -14.71 6.32
C PHE A 92 -20.60 -14.53 6.16
N LYS A 93 -21.24 -13.83 7.10
CA LYS A 93 -22.66 -13.50 7.08
C LYS A 93 -22.92 -12.02 7.30
N THR A 94 -23.92 -11.50 6.61
CA THR A 94 -24.49 -10.17 6.86
C THR A 94 -25.98 -10.15 6.53
N GLN A 95 -26.66 -9.11 7.00
CA GLN A 95 -28.05 -8.79 6.71
C GLN A 95 -28.11 -7.32 6.33
N GLU A 96 -28.86 -7.03 5.29
CA GLU A 96 -29.11 -5.67 4.81
C GLU A 96 -30.61 -5.45 4.83
N TYR A 97 -31.02 -4.31 5.38
CA TYR A 97 -32.40 -3.88 5.44
C TYR A 97 -32.52 -2.55 4.72
N ASP A 98 -33.44 -2.46 3.77
CA ASP A 98 -33.67 -1.27 2.99
C ASP A 98 -35.14 -0.90 3.02
N PHE A 99 -35.40 0.34 3.42
CA PHE A 99 -36.70 0.94 3.39
C PHE A 99 -36.69 2.08 2.39
N TYR A 100 -37.74 2.18 1.59
CA TYR A 100 -37.79 3.16 0.53
C TYR A 100 -39.20 3.71 0.37
N PHE A 101 -39.27 5.03 0.24
CA PHE A 101 -40.49 5.75 -0.08
C PHE A 101 -40.19 6.79 -1.16
N GLN A 102 -41.06 6.91 -2.15
CA GLN A 102 -40.99 7.97 -3.15
C GLN A 102 -42.37 8.29 -3.65
N ASP A 103 -42.58 9.56 -3.93
CA ASP A 103 -43.78 10.06 -4.57
C ASP A 103 -43.40 11.00 -5.72
N THR A 104 -44.36 11.21 -6.63
CA THR A 104 -44.21 12.09 -7.78
C THR A 104 -45.46 12.94 -7.93
N TRP A 105 -45.29 14.25 -7.73
CA TRP A 105 -46.35 15.23 -7.81
C TRP A 105 -46.28 15.99 -9.13
N LYS A 106 -47.41 16.02 -9.84
CA LYS A 106 -47.64 16.98 -10.92
C LYS A 106 -48.16 18.28 -10.31
N LEU A 107 -47.24 19.17 -9.93
CA LEU A 107 -47.56 20.47 -9.33
C LEU A 107 -48.31 21.37 -10.34
N LYS A 108 -48.01 21.22 -11.63
CA LYS A 108 -48.73 21.81 -12.77
C LYS A 108 -48.72 20.81 -13.94
N SER A 109 -49.48 21.10 -15.01
CA SER A 109 -49.43 20.32 -16.27
C SER A 109 -48.01 20.20 -16.84
N ASN A 110 -47.16 21.18 -16.56
CA ASN A 110 -45.81 21.31 -17.07
C ASN A 110 -44.72 21.29 -15.99
N LEU A 111 -45.05 20.94 -14.75
CA LEU A 111 -44.11 20.89 -13.63
C LEU A 111 -44.33 19.63 -12.80
N THR A 112 -43.34 18.75 -12.82
CA THR A 112 -43.30 17.51 -12.03
C THR A 112 -42.18 17.58 -11.02
N LEU A 113 -42.49 17.24 -9.77
CA LEU A 113 -41.53 17.05 -8.67
C LEU A 113 -41.57 15.59 -8.25
N THR A 114 -40.43 14.94 -8.22
CA THR A 114 -40.26 13.60 -7.63
C THR A 114 -39.38 13.76 -6.40
N ALA A 115 -39.84 13.27 -5.26
CA ALA A 115 -39.00 13.18 -4.06
C ALA A 115 -39.11 11.78 -3.47
N GLY A 116 -37.99 11.28 -2.98
CA GLY A 116 -37.93 10.01 -2.29
C GLY A 116 -36.81 9.97 -1.28
N VAL A 117 -36.91 8.99 -0.39
CA VAL A 117 -35.91 8.70 0.62
C VAL A 117 -35.74 7.20 0.70
N ARG A 118 -34.49 6.76 0.76
CA ARG A 118 -34.12 5.39 1.13
C ARG A 118 -33.41 5.43 2.48
N TYR A 119 -33.73 4.51 3.37
CA TYR A 119 -32.97 4.24 4.57
C TYR A 119 -32.37 2.85 4.43
N GLY A 120 -31.04 2.76 4.44
CA GLY A 120 -30.32 1.50 4.37
C GLY A 120 -29.69 1.18 5.71
N LEU A 121 -29.77 -0.07 6.14
CA LEU A 121 -29.11 -0.56 7.35
C LEU A 121 -28.33 -1.83 6.99
N SER A 122 -27.00 -1.71 6.95
CA SER A 122 -26.10 -2.84 6.71
C SER A 122 -25.55 -3.33 8.04
N MET A 123 -25.89 -4.55 8.42
CA MET A 123 -25.28 -5.17 9.59
C MET A 123 -23.79 -5.47 9.31
N PRO A 124 -22.88 -5.24 10.28
CA PRO A 124 -21.50 -5.64 10.11
C PRO A 124 -21.36 -7.09 9.68
N VAL A 125 -20.50 -7.33 8.70
CA VAL A 125 -20.13 -8.66 8.25
C VAL A 125 -19.43 -9.37 9.40
N THR A 126 -19.91 -10.58 9.68
CA THR A 126 -19.39 -11.43 10.76
C THR A 126 -18.84 -12.73 10.19
N GLU A 127 -17.69 -13.17 10.69
CA GLU A 127 -17.21 -14.53 10.47
C GLU A 127 -17.92 -15.49 11.45
N THR A 128 -18.39 -16.63 10.94
CA THR A 128 -19.32 -17.49 11.70
C THR A 128 -18.67 -18.59 12.51
N GLN A 129 -17.39 -18.88 12.26
CA GLN A 129 -16.67 -20.00 12.88
C GLN A 129 -15.76 -19.56 14.03
N GLY A 130 -15.44 -18.26 14.12
CA GLY A 130 -14.59 -17.67 15.18
C GLY A 130 -13.24 -17.18 14.69
N TYR A 131 -13.02 -17.07 13.37
CA TYR A 131 -11.74 -16.64 12.78
C TYR A 131 -11.55 -15.12 12.74
N GLU A 132 -12.54 -14.36 13.21
CA GLU A 132 -12.53 -12.90 13.18
C GLU A 132 -11.55 -12.33 14.22
N THR A 133 -10.74 -11.37 13.76
CA THR A 133 -9.68 -10.73 14.56
C THR A 133 -9.61 -9.24 14.22
N VAL A 134 -9.21 -8.43 15.19
CA VAL A 134 -9.08 -6.97 15.06
C VAL A 134 -7.88 -6.46 15.86
N PRO A 135 -7.34 -5.27 15.55
CA PRO A 135 -6.36 -4.61 16.41
C PRO A 135 -6.87 -4.39 17.84
N SER A 136 -5.97 -4.39 18.82
CA SER A 136 -6.28 -4.03 20.20
C SER A 136 -6.68 -2.57 20.36
N ILE A 137 -6.15 -1.70 19.49
CA ILE A 137 -6.46 -0.27 19.42
C ILE A 137 -6.91 0.02 17.99
N PRO A 138 -8.08 0.65 17.77
CA PRO A 138 -8.49 1.10 16.44
C PRO A 138 -7.38 1.93 15.78
N LEU A 139 -7.07 1.63 14.51
CA LEU A 139 -5.91 2.21 13.83
C LEU A 139 -6.03 3.72 13.66
N SER A 140 -7.24 4.25 13.47
CA SER A 140 -7.47 5.70 13.46
C SER A 140 -7.17 6.35 14.80
N THR A 141 -7.54 5.70 15.91
CA THR A 141 -7.19 6.15 17.27
C THR A 141 -5.69 6.10 17.50
N TYR A 142 -5.03 5.01 17.07
CA TYR A 142 -3.57 4.89 17.15
C TYR A 142 -2.86 6.04 16.41
N LEU A 143 -3.32 6.35 15.19
CA LEU A 143 -2.79 7.44 14.38
C LEU A 143 -3.05 8.81 15.04
N GLN A 144 -4.24 9.05 15.59
CA GLN A 144 -4.56 10.29 16.31
C GLN A 144 -3.68 10.47 17.55
N ASN A 145 -3.48 9.41 18.34
CA ASN A 145 -2.57 9.44 19.50
C ASN A 145 -1.13 9.71 19.07
N THR A 146 -0.71 9.13 17.94
CA THR A 146 0.60 9.35 17.35
C THR A 146 0.79 10.80 16.92
N VAL A 147 -0.19 11.40 16.23
CA VAL A 147 -0.17 12.82 15.83
C VAL A 147 -0.12 13.74 17.05
N SER A 148 -0.93 13.48 18.07
CA SER A 148 -0.93 14.27 19.31
C SER A 148 0.41 14.19 20.03
N ALA A 149 0.99 13.00 20.17
CA ALA A 149 2.31 12.84 20.77
C ALA A 149 3.40 13.55 19.96
N MET A 150 3.39 13.42 18.64
CA MET A 150 4.36 14.08 17.75
C MET A 150 4.33 15.60 17.85
N ASN A 151 3.14 16.20 17.94
CA ASN A 151 2.97 17.64 18.12
C ASN A 151 3.54 18.14 19.46
N ASN A 152 3.59 17.26 20.47
CA ASN A 152 4.19 17.53 21.78
C ASN A 152 5.68 17.10 21.86
N GLY A 153 6.30 16.73 20.74
CA GLY A 153 7.68 16.24 20.68
C GLY A 153 7.91 14.88 21.32
N GLN A 154 6.85 14.11 21.50
CA GLN A 154 6.85 12.78 22.08
C GLN A 154 6.70 11.69 21.00
N ASN A 155 7.03 10.45 21.38
CA ASN A 155 6.90 9.29 20.51
C ASN A 155 5.91 8.29 21.11
N TYR A 156 4.72 8.17 20.52
CA TYR A 156 3.70 7.21 20.92
C TYR A 156 4.03 5.77 20.49
N ARG A 157 4.52 4.91 21.38
CA ARG A 157 5.00 3.55 21.03
C ARG A 157 4.19 2.44 21.67
N GLU A 158 2.90 2.67 21.88
CA GLU A 158 2.04 1.64 22.46
C GLU A 158 2.07 0.39 21.58
N PRO A 159 2.32 -0.82 22.13
CA PRO A 159 2.33 -2.05 21.35
C PRO A 159 0.95 -2.33 20.77
N LEU A 160 0.87 -2.48 19.44
CA LEU A 160 -0.34 -2.94 18.78
C LEU A 160 -0.36 -4.48 18.82
N SER A 161 -1.46 -5.04 19.30
CA SER A 161 -1.72 -6.48 19.26
C SER A 161 -2.96 -6.76 18.41
N VAL A 162 -3.11 -8.00 17.96
CA VAL A 162 -4.32 -8.50 17.32
C VAL A 162 -5.04 -9.39 18.31
N ARG A 163 -6.33 -9.16 18.51
CA ARG A 163 -7.20 -9.93 19.40
C ARG A 163 -8.35 -10.55 18.63
N LEU A 164 -9.01 -11.53 19.24
CA LEU A 164 -10.26 -12.07 18.72
C LEU A 164 -11.35 -11.00 18.70
N ALA A 165 -12.26 -11.15 17.73
CA ALA A 165 -13.44 -10.33 17.53
C ALA A 165 -14.58 -11.21 17.00
N GLY A 166 -15.72 -10.59 16.75
CA GLY A 166 -16.86 -11.20 16.09
C GLY A 166 -17.80 -11.95 17.02
N LYS A 167 -19.03 -12.12 16.53
CA LYS A 167 -20.14 -12.72 17.27
C LYS A 167 -19.88 -14.16 17.69
N ALA A 168 -19.16 -14.94 16.87
CA ALA A 168 -18.80 -16.32 17.20
C ALA A 168 -17.88 -16.43 18.44
N ASN A 169 -17.11 -15.38 18.72
CA ASN A 169 -16.27 -15.26 19.92
C ASN A 169 -16.94 -14.50 21.06
N GLY A 170 -18.20 -14.03 20.89
CA GLY A 170 -18.91 -13.22 21.89
C GLY A 170 -18.36 -11.79 22.04
N LEU A 171 -17.65 -11.29 21.04
CA LEU A 171 -16.94 -10.00 21.07
C LEU A 171 -17.51 -9.01 20.06
N ASP A 172 -16.95 -7.80 20.06
CA ASP A 172 -17.28 -6.72 19.13
C ASP A 172 -16.96 -7.07 17.67
N SER A 173 -17.67 -6.44 16.74
CA SER A 173 -17.51 -6.69 15.30
C SER A 173 -16.28 -6.02 14.70
N MET A 174 -15.86 -6.48 13.52
CA MET A 174 -14.78 -5.88 12.73
C MET A 174 -14.90 -4.36 12.53
N TYR A 175 -16.13 -3.84 12.47
CA TYR A 175 -16.45 -2.42 12.38
C TYR A 175 -17.86 -2.18 12.96
N PRO A 176 -18.18 -0.96 13.41
CA PRO A 176 -19.45 -0.64 14.04
C PRO A 176 -20.61 -0.72 13.05
N LEU A 177 -21.80 -0.95 13.61
CA LEU A 177 -23.04 -0.77 12.87
C LEU A 177 -23.23 0.71 12.54
N ASP A 178 -23.40 1.02 11.26
CA ASP A 178 -23.65 2.37 10.78
C ASP A 178 -25.16 2.59 10.51
N THR A 179 -25.79 3.42 11.34
CA THR A 179 -27.24 3.64 11.36
C THR A 179 -27.68 4.97 10.74
N ASN A 180 -26.76 5.81 10.27
CA ASN A 180 -27.09 7.16 9.77
C ASN A 180 -27.24 7.23 8.23
N ASN A 181 -27.45 6.08 7.59
CA ASN A 181 -27.47 5.89 6.14
C ASN A 181 -28.81 6.29 5.48
N ILE A 182 -29.22 7.55 5.69
CA ILE A 182 -30.39 8.16 5.03
C ILE A 182 -29.98 8.72 3.66
N GLN A 183 -30.68 8.27 2.63
CA GLN A 183 -30.36 8.49 1.22
C GLN A 183 -31.52 9.22 0.51
N PRO A 184 -31.65 10.54 0.70
CA PRO A 184 -32.65 11.34 0.01
C PRO A 184 -32.33 11.47 -1.49
N ARG A 185 -33.41 11.56 -2.27
CA ARG A 185 -33.36 11.93 -3.69
C ARG A 185 -34.50 12.87 -4.04
N VAL A 186 -34.19 13.89 -4.83
CA VAL A 186 -35.16 14.84 -5.33
C VAL A 186 -34.85 15.14 -6.79
N SER A 187 -35.87 15.19 -7.62
CA SER A 187 -35.76 15.63 -9.00
C SER A 187 -36.96 16.45 -9.43
N ILE A 188 -36.72 17.36 -10.36
CA ILE A 188 -37.71 18.26 -10.92
C ILE A 188 -37.63 18.17 -12.43
N ALA A 189 -38.79 18.15 -13.08
CA ALA A 189 -38.93 18.26 -14.53
C ALA A 189 -39.92 19.38 -14.83
N TRP A 190 -39.48 20.37 -15.59
CA TRP A 190 -40.25 21.58 -15.87
C TRP A 190 -40.18 21.93 -17.36
N SER A 191 -41.34 22.07 -17.99
CA SER A 191 -41.46 22.51 -19.38
C SER A 191 -42.08 23.90 -19.42
N PRO A 192 -41.30 24.98 -19.55
CA PRO A 192 -41.87 26.33 -19.56
C PRO A 192 -42.81 26.57 -20.75
N GLU A 193 -43.89 27.31 -20.48
CA GLU A 193 -44.87 27.75 -21.48
C GLU A 193 -44.84 29.28 -21.57
N PHE A 194 -43.88 29.81 -22.33
CA PHE A 194 -43.76 31.26 -22.55
C PHE A 194 -44.45 31.67 -23.86
N ASN A 195 -45.49 32.50 -23.75
CA ASN A 195 -46.31 32.88 -24.91
C ASN A 195 -45.70 34.00 -25.77
N LYS A 196 -45.02 34.99 -25.18
CA LYS A 196 -44.43 36.16 -25.86
C LYS A 196 -43.14 36.66 -25.17
N GLY A 197 -42.36 37.48 -25.87
CA GLY A 197 -41.18 38.17 -25.31
C GLY A 197 -39.86 37.41 -25.46
N PHE A 198 -38.78 37.98 -24.90
CA PHE A 198 -37.42 37.43 -25.00
C PHE A 198 -37.32 35.98 -24.47
N LEU A 199 -38.01 35.67 -23.38
CA LEU A 199 -38.01 34.32 -22.78
C LEU A 199 -38.63 33.27 -23.72
N SER A 200 -39.66 33.62 -24.51
CA SER A 200 -40.21 32.73 -25.54
C SER A 200 -39.21 32.46 -26.70
N LYS A 201 -38.34 33.43 -27.01
CA LYS A 201 -37.24 33.22 -27.97
C LYS A 201 -36.09 32.40 -27.38
N MET A 202 -35.84 32.49 -26.08
CA MET A 202 -34.74 31.79 -25.41
C MET A 202 -35.10 30.37 -24.97
N PHE A 203 -36.35 30.10 -24.61
CA PHE A 203 -36.80 28.82 -24.08
C PHE A 203 -37.84 28.10 -24.97
N GLY A 204 -38.24 28.70 -26.08
CA GLY A 204 -39.29 28.15 -26.95
C GLY A 204 -40.69 28.54 -26.48
N LYS A 205 -41.67 28.29 -27.35
CA LYS A 205 -43.10 28.49 -27.05
C LYS A 205 -43.72 27.14 -26.66
N ASP A 206 -44.80 27.15 -25.88
CA ASP A 206 -45.67 25.98 -25.71
C ASP A 206 -44.93 24.65 -25.41
N SER A 207 -44.14 24.60 -24.33
CA SER A 207 -43.41 23.39 -23.91
C SER A 207 -42.36 22.86 -24.91
N GLU A 208 -41.84 23.71 -25.80
CA GLU A 208 -40.72 23.37 -26.71
C GLU A 208 -39.36 23.20 -26.02
N SER A 209 -39.28 23.43 -24.71
CA SER A 209 -38.13 23.06 -23.91
C SER A 209 -38.52 22.33 -22.63
N VAL A 210 -37.53 21.62 -22.09
CA VAL A 210 -37.64 20.87 -20.84
C VAL A 210 -36.37 21.04 -20.04
N PHE A 211 -36.54 21.48 -18.80
CA PHE A 211 -35.51 21.52 -17.77
C PHE A 211 -35.70 20.31 -16.88
N ARG A 212 -34.62 19.56 -16.64
CA ARG A 212 -34.61 18.53 -15.59
C ARG A 212 -33.43 18.76 -14.69
N ALA A 213 -33.65 18.67 -13.40
CA ALA A 213 -32.58 18.66 -12.42
C ALA A 213 -32.84 17.59 -11.38
N GLY A 214 -31.78 17.02 -10.83
CA GLY A 214 -31.88 16.00 -9.80
C GLY A 214 -30.69 16.05 -8.86
N PHE A 215 -30.94 15.65 -7.61
CA PHE A 215 -29.95 15.48 -6.57
C PHE A 215 -30.24 14.18 -5.81
N ALA A 216 -29.20 13.41 -5.51
CA ALA A 216 -29.33 12.22 -4.69
C ALA A 216 -28.08 12.01 -3.84
N ILE A 217 -28.31 11.54 -2.61
CA ILE A 217 -27.29 11.00 -1.71
C ILE A 217 -27.46 9.48 -1.72
N THR A 218 -26.35 8.76 -1.80
CA THR A 218 -26.29 7.29 -1.77
C THR A 218 -25.14 6.83 -0.88
N ASN A 219 -25.23 5.64 -0.31
CA ASN A 219 -24.19 5.03 0.52
C ASN A 219 -23.70 3.71 -0.08
N ASP A 220 -22.46 3.33 0.22
CA ASP A 220 -21.86 2.08 -0.27
C ASP A 220 -21.88 0.98 0.79
N TYR A 221 -22.19 -0.25 0.37
CA TYR A 221 -22.02 -1.46 1.18
C TYR A 221 -20.60 -2.01 0.96
N PHE A 222 -19.73 -1.86 1.96
CA PHE A 222 -18.29 -2.16 1.81
C PHE A 222 -17.82 -3.44 2.53
N GLY A 223 -18.65 -3.99 3.41
CA GLY A 223 -18.25 -4.97 4.42
C GLY A 223 -17.65 -6.27 3.88
N GLN A 224 -18.25 -6.85 2.83
CA GLN A 224 -17.89 -8.19 2.34
C GLN A 224 -16.48 -8.23 1.74
N GLN A 225 -16.13 -7.20 0.96
CA GLN A 225 -14.81 -7.08 0.37
C GLN A 225 -13.75 -6.86 1.45
N LEU A 226 -14.04 -6.02 2.44
CA LEU A 226 -13.11 -5.79 3.56
C LEU A 226 -12.89 -7.06 4.39
N ALA A 227 -13.94 -7.80 4.74
CA ALA A 227 -13.82 -9.04 5.49
C ALA A 227 -12.95 -10.08 4.75
N THR A 228 -13.15 -10.23 3.44
CA THR A 228 -12.39 -11.18 2.63
C THR A 228 -10.92 -10.77 2.46
N ASN A 229 -10.67 -9.49 2.17
CA ASN A 229 -9.31 -8.97 2.05
C ASN A 229 -8.56 -9.06 3.38
N TRP A 230 -9.25 -8.78 4.49
CA TRP A 230 -8.66 -8.81 5.82
C TRP A 230 -8.23 -10.22 6.23
N ASP A 231 -9.14 -11.20 6.14
CA ASP A 231 -8.83 -12.60 6.43
C ASP A 231 -7.64 -13.11 5.63
N GLY A 232 -7.54 -12.74 4.34
CA GLY A 232 -6.43 -13.16 3.48
C GLY A 232 -5.08 -12.47 3.74
N SER A 233 -5.08 -11.28 4.34
CA SER A 233 -3.87 -10.45 4.51
C SER A 233 -3.37 -10.40 5.95
N ASN A 234 -4.18 -10.76 6.95
CA ASN A 234 -3.80 -10.71 8.35
C ASN A 234 -2.77 -11.81 8.75
N SER A 235 -1.48 -11.48 8.75
CA SER A 235 -0.37 -12.34 9.20
C SER A 235 -0.27 -12.51 10.72
N LEU A 236 -1.00 -11.71 11.51
CA LEU A 236 -1.10 -11.84 12.97
C LEU A 236 -2.42 -12.46 13.42
N GLY A 237 -3.28 -12.85 12.47
CA GLY A 237 -4.51 -13.59 12.70
C GLY A 237 -4.25 -15.09 12.71
N PHE A 238 -5.14 -15.85 12.07
CA PHE A 238 -5.06 -17.31 11.98
C PHE A 238 -4.13 -17.83 10.85
N ALA A 239 -3.28 -16.97 10.31
CA ALA A 239 -2.30 -17.33 9.30
C ALA A 239 -0.98 -16.63 9.57
N SER A 240 0.15 -17.32 9.39
CA SER A 240 1.49 -16.76 9.51
C SER A 240 2.42 -17.33 8.42
N GLU A 241 3.57 -16.70 8.23
CA GLU A 241 4.59 -17.15 7.28
C GLU A 241 5.94 -17.22 8.01
N ALA A 242 6.73 -18.25 7.70
CA ALA A 242 8.16 -18.23 7.97
C ALA A 242 8.94 -18.44 6.67
N SER A 243 9.97 -17.64 6.48
CA SER A 243 10.88 -17.73 5.35
C SER A 243 12.31 -17.49 5.80
N ILE A 244 13.26 -18.09 5.09
CA ILE A 244 14.67 -17.81 5.33
C ILE A 244 15.06 -16.47 4.70
N ASN A 245 16.08 -15.81 5.24
CA ASN A 245 16.61 -14.59 4.64
C ASN A 245 17.34 -14.89 3.33
N VAL A 246 17.30 -13.95 2.38
CA VAL A 246 18.22 -13.93 1.24
C VAL A 246 19.67 -13.94 1.73
N ASN A 247 20.58 -14.52 0.95
CA ASN A 247 22.00 -14.69 1.27
C ASN A 247 22.32 -15.62 2.44
N THR A 248 21.35 -16.40 2.94
CA THR A 248 21.60 -17.42 3.97
C THR A 248 22.58 -18.50 3.48
N TYR A 249 22.45 -18.91 2.21
CA TYR A 249 23.26 -19.95 1.58
C TYR A 249 24.15 -19.38 0.46
N ASN A 250 25.19 -20.11 0.08
CA ASN A 250 26.11 -19.78 -1.02
C ASN A 250 26.41 -21.02 -1.88
N ILE A 251 27.13 -20.85 -2.99
CA ILE A 251 27.44 -21.95 -3.94
C ILE A 251 28.73 -22.72 -3.63
N THR A 252 29.36 -22.44 -2.47
CA THR A 252 30.68 -22.96 -2.09
C THR A 252 30.61 -23.77 -0.81
N ASN A 253 30.93 -23.17 0.34
CA ASN A 253 31.07 -23.83 1.64
C ASN A 253 29.76 -23.94 2.44
N ASN A 254 28.70 -23.23 2.05
CA ASN A 254 27.38 -23.35 2.69
C ASN A 254 26.27 -23.51 1.65
N PRO A 255 26.24 -24.63 0.90
CA PRO A 255 25.21 -24.89 -0.08
C PRO A 255 23.86 -25.12 0.57
N ALA A 256 22.80 -24.54 -0.02
CA ALA A 256 21.44 -24.82 0.41
C ALA A 256 21.05 -26.28 0.14
N PRO A 257 19.95 -26.77 0.74
CA PRO A 257 19.41 -28.10 0.45
C PRO A 257 19.24 -28.37 -1.05
N LEU A 258 19.63 -29.57 -1.47
CA LEU A 258 19.42 -30.07 -2.83
C LEU A 258 17.93 -30.31 -3.05
N TYR A 259 17.39 -29.82 -4.17
CA TYR A 259 16.02 -30.10 -4.56
C TYR A 259 15.87 -31.59 -4.91
N THR A 260 14.98 -32.28 -4.21
CA THR A 260 14.75 -33.73 -4.39
C THR A 260 13.48 -34.07 -5.17
N GLY A 261 12.73 -33.05 -5.62
CA GLY A 261 11.50 -33.20 -6.40
C GLY A 261 10.28 -32.51 -5.78
N PRO A 262 9.11 -32.61 -6.44
CA PRO A 262 7.90 -31.88 -6.03
C PRO A 262 7.37 -32.23 -4.63
N ASN A 263 7.71 -33.43 -4.12
CA ASN A 263 7.28 -33.92 -2.81
C ASN A 263 8.26 -33.57 -1.67
N MET A 264 9.25 -32.71 -1.93
CA MET A 264 10.23 -32.29 -0.92
C MET A 264 9.54 -31.53 0.22
N THR A 265 9.72 -32.00 1.46
CA THR A 265 9.13 -31.37 2.66
C THR A 265 9.91 -30.12 3.06
N ILE A 266 9.42 -28.95 2.65
CA ILE A 266 10.04 -27.65 2.95
C ILE A 266 10.11 -27.35 4.46
N ARG A 267 9.10 -27.76 5.23
CA ARG A 267 8.98 -27.49 6.67
C ARG A 267 10.09 -28.10 7.54
N ASN A 268 10.79 -29.12 7.04
CA ASN A 268 11.88 -29.79 7.74
C ASN A 268 13.26 -29.25 7.33
N LEU A 269 13.31 -28.27 6.42
CA LEU A 269 14.57 -27.70 5.98
C LEU A 269 15.19 -26.82 7.07
N PRO A 270 16.53 -26.68 7.10
CA PRO A 270 17.21 -25.93 8.15
C PRO A 270 16.75 -24.45 8.21
N ASN A 271 16.93 -23.79 9.34
CA ASN A 271 16.62 -22.37 9.55
C ASN A 271 15.14 -21.97 9.37
N LEU A 272 14.23 -22.94 9.26
CA LEU A 272 12.80 -22.72 9.22
C LEU A 272 12.17 -23.19 10.54
N THR A 273 11.51 -22.28 11.25
CA THR A 273 10.83 -22.60 12.51
C THR A 273 9.34 -22.80 12.26
N VAL A 274 8.84 -23.99 12.54
CA VAL A 274 7.41 -24.32 12.48
C VAL A 274 6.74 -23.92 13.80
N PRO A 275 5.72 -23.04 13.79
CA PRO A 275 4.99 -22.71 15.01
C PRO A 275 4.22 -23.92 15.55
N THR A 276 4.23 -24.12 16.87
CA THR A 276 3.53 -25.24 17.53
C THR A 276 2.06 -24.94 17.80
N GLY A 277 1.66 -23.66 17.82
CA GLY A 277 0.29 -23.23 18.02
C GLY A 277 0.16 -21.71 18.09
N LEU A 278 -1.08 -21.23 18.20
CA LEU A 278 -1.44 -19.81 18.21
C LEU A 278 -2.31 -19.48 19.43
N SER A 279 -2.14 -18.30 20.03
CA SER A 279 -2.96 -17.83 21.15
C SER A 279 -3.22 -16.33 21.10
N PHE A 280 -4.46 -15.88 21.20
CA PHE A 280 -4.76 -14.44 21.19
C PHE A 280 -4.75 -13.83 22.60
N PRO A 281 -4.34 -12.55 22.77
CA PRO A 281 -3.89 -11.63 21.73
C PRO A 281 -2.47 -11.94 21.22
N GLN A 282 -2.25 -11.72 19.93
CA GLN A 282 -0.96 -11.89 19.24
C GLN A 282 -0.28 -10.53 19.08
N THR A 283 1.03 -10.48 19.25
CA THR A 283 1.84 -9.28 18.93
C THR A 283 2.88 -9.66 17.91
N ALA A 284 3.20 -8.74 16.99
CA ALA A 284 4.41 -8.89 16.21
C ALA A 284 5.62 -8.81 17.16
N PRO A 285 6.55 -9.77 17.14
CA PRO A 285 7.75 -9.69 17.99
C PRO A 285 8.52 -8.41 17.66
N PHE A 286 8.88 -7.62 18.68
CA PHE A 286 9.78 -6.47 18.54
C PHE A 286 11.23 -6.96 18.42
N ASN A 287 11.49 -7.86 17.47
CA ASN A 287 12.78 -8.50 17.32
C ASN A 287 13.46 -7.86 16.12
N ASN A 288 14.42 -6.97 16.39
CA ASN A 288 15.32 -6.25 15.46
C ASN A 288 14.85 -4.84 15.00
N PRO A 289 15.31 -3.76 15.67
CA PRO A 289 15.22 -2.41 15.10
C PRO A 289 15.89 -2.37 13.72
N GLY A 290 15.12 -2.02 12.68
CA GLY A 290 15.56 -1.99 11.28
C GLY A 290 14.96 -3.09 10.39
N GLN A 291 14.32 -4.11 10.97
CA GLN A 291 13.56 -5.15 10.27
C GLN A 291 12.05 -5.04 10.58
N GLY A 292 11.50 -3.82 10.47
CA GLY A 292 10.08 -3.59 10.73
C GLY A 292 9.22 -4.53 9.89
N LYS A 293 8.41 -5.38 10.56
CA LYS A 293 7.40 -6.17 9.88
C LYS A 293 6.28 -5.25 9.44
N ILE A 294 5.92 -5.31 8.15
CA ILE A 294 4.75 -4.62 7.61
C ILE A 294 3.57 -5.53 7.88
N GLU A 295 2.76 -5.16 8.86
CA GLU A 295 1.50 -5.82 9.16
C GLU A 295 0.37 -4.97 8.58
N THR A 296 -0.59 -5.62 7.94
CA THR A 296 -1.83 -4.96 7.51
C THR A 296 -2.90 -5.14 8.57
N SER A 297 -3.78 -4.16 8.75
CA SER A 297 -5.00 -4.37 9.53
C SER A 297 -6.18 -3.51 9.11
N LEU A 298 -7.37 -3.86 9.61
CA LEU A 298 -8.60 -3.13 9.42
C LEU A 298 -8.83 -2.20 10.61
N ASP A 299 -9.19 -0.95 10.34
CA ASP A 299 -9.63 -0.04 11.38
C ASP A 299 -11.05 -0.40 11.85
N GLN A 300 -11.27 -0.39 13.16
CA GLN A 300 -12.60 -0.64 13.73
C GLN A 300 -13.48 0.61 13.77
N ASN A 301 -13.02 1.78 13.30
CA ASN A 301 -13.83 3.01 13.26
C ASN A 301 -14.32 3.36 11.85
N LEU A 302 -14.60 2.35 11.03
CA LEU A 302 -15.07 2.56 9.66
C LEU A 302 -16.54 3.01 9.62
N VAL A 303 -16.83 3.90 8.67
CA VAL A 303 -18.17 4.40 8.35
C VAL A 303 -18.44 4.23 6.87
N SER A 304 -19.72 4.22 6.49
CA SER A 304 -20.12 4.01 5.11
C SER A 304 -19.69 5.18 4.23
N PRO A 305 -19.04 4.93 3.07
CA PRO A 305 -18.81 5.96 2.07
C PRO A 305 -20.12 6.62 1.63
N ILE A 306 -20.08 7.94 1.41
CA ILE A 306 -21.24 8.74 1.01
C ILE A 306 -20.98 9.34 -0.37
N ASN A 307 -21.92 9.12 -1.29
CA ASN A 307 -21.87 9.58 -2.66
C ASN A 307 -22.99 10.60 -2.92
N TYR A 308 -22.61 11.82 -3.28
CA TYR A 308 -23.49 12.90 -3.70
C TYR A 308 -23.49 12.98 -5.22
N THR A 309 -24.67 12.98 -5.82
CA THR A 309 -24.82 13.11 -7.28
C THR A 309 -25.82 14.23 -7.58
N TRP A 310 -25.50 15.06 -8.56
CA TRP A 310 -26.43 16.03 -9.10
C TRP A 310 -26.36 16.06 -10.62
N ASN A 311 -27.49 16.35 -11.24
CA ASN A 311 -27.59 16.50 -12.68
C ASN A 311 -28.49 17.66 -13.03
N ILE A 312 -28.18 18.31 -14.15
CA ILE A 312 -29.00 19.33 -14.78
C ILE A 312 -29.00 19.01 -16.28
N SER A 313 -30.18 18.94 -16.88
CA SER A 313 -30.35 18.78 -18.32
C SER A 313 -31.32 19.81 -18.87
N TYR A 314 -31.04 20.25 -20.08
CA TYR A 314 -31.85 21.17 -20.84
C TYR A 314 -32.05 20.62 -22.25
N GLY A 315 -33.30 20.26 -22.53
CA GLY A 315 -33.76 19.86 -23.85
C GLY A 315 -34.50 21.00 -24.53
N ARG A 316 -34.25 21.22 -25.81
CA ARG A 316 -34.91 22.26 -26.60
C ARG A 316 -35.13 21.82 -28.04
N LYS A 317 -36.33 22.09 -28.55
CA LYS A 317 -36.63 22.03 -29.99
C LYS A 317 -36.07 23.27 -30.68
N LEU A 318 -35.27 23.05 -31.70
CA LEU A 318 -34.68 24.07 -32.57
C LEU A 318 -35.41 24.14 -33.92
N PRO A 319 -35.22 25.22 -34.70
CA PRO A 319 -35.71 25.29 -36.07
C PRO A 319 -35.27 24.10 -36.92
N GLY A 320 -36.06 23.74 -37.94
CA GLY A 320 -35.76 22.60 -38.82
C GLY A 320 -36.09 21.23 -38.23
N LYS A 321 -36.95 21.17 -37.20
CA LYS A 321 -37.35 19.92 -36.50
C LYS A 321 -36.18 19.21 -35.82
N ILE A 322 -35.19 19.98 -35.35
CA ILE A 322 -34.03 19.46 -34.62
C ILE A 322 -34.33 19.49 -33.11
N TRP A 323 -33.91 18.47 -32.38
CA TRP A 323 -33.93 18.46 -30.92
C TRP A 323 -32.49 18.52 -30.39
N MET A 324 -32.24 19.45 -29.49
CA MET A 324 -30.97 19.60 -28.78
C MET A 324 -31.18 19.20 -27.32
N ASP A 325 -30.26 18.41 -26.77
CA ASP A 325 -30.22 18.08 -25.35
C ASP A 325 -28.80 18.32 -24.83
N VAL A 326 -28.69 19.07 -23.74
CA VAL A 326 -27.43 19.37 -23.08
C VAL A 326 -27.57 18.98 -21.62
N ALA A 327 -26.66 18.13 -21.14
CA ALA A 327 -26.67 17.66 -19.77
C ALA A 327 -25.32 17.87 -19.09
N TYR A 328 -25.37 18.21 -17.80
CA TYR A 328 -24.24 18.27 -16.89
C TYR A 328 -24.50 17.34 -15.71
N ILE A 329 -23.50 16.55 -15.34
CA ILE A 329 -23.56 15.63 -14.21
C ILE A 329 -22.35 15.88 -13.32
N GLY A 330 -22.59 16.09 -12.03
CA GLY A 330 -21.57 16.20 -11.00
C GLY A 330 -21.67 15.05 -9.99
N ARG A 331 -20.51 14.62 -9.49
CA ARG A 331 -20.40 13.64 -8.42
C ARG A 331 -19.35 14.09 -7.42
N LEU A 332 -19.65 13.91 -6.13
CA LEU A 332 -18.73 14.12 -5.02
C LEU A 332 -18.86 12.93 -4.06
N ALA A 333 -17.75 12.41 -3.57
CA ALA A 333 -17.76 11.35 -2.57
C ALA A 333 -17.03 11.79 -1.29
N ARG A 334 -17.52 11.34 -0.14
CA ARG A 334 -16.93 11.57 1.19
C ARG A 334 -16.78 10.25 1.93
N ASN A 335 -15.87 10.20 2.89
CA ASN A 335 -15.59 9.01 3.71
C ASN A 335 -15.21 7.79 2.86
N LEU A 336 -14.50 8.01 1.75
CA LEU A 336 -13.99 6.92 0.92
C LEU A 336 -12.98 6.09 1.72
N LEU A 337 -13.05 4.77 1.53
CA LEU A 337 -12.11 3.84 2.12
C LEU A 337 -10.72 4.01 1.49
N ILE A 338 -9.70 4.04 2.33
CA ILE A 338 -8.30 4.17 1.92
C ILE A 338 -7.41 3.29 2.78
N GLY A 339 -6.36 2.75 2.16
CA GLY A 339 -5.25 2.16 2.92
C GLY A 339 -4.35 3.26 3.46
N ARG A 340 -3.98 3.18 4.74
CA ARG A 340 -3.00 4.07 5.37
C ARG A 340 -2.00 3.26 6.17
N ASP A 341 -0.75 3.73 6.17
CA ASP A 341 0.24 3.28 7.13
C ASP A 341 0.05 4.08 8.43
N ALA A 342 -0.52 3.43 9.45
CA ALA A 342 -0.73 4.03 10.78
C ALA A 342 0.59 4.25 11.55
N MET A 343 1.69 3.63 11.10
CA MET A 343 3.00 3.64 11.74
C MET A 343 4.05 4.42 10.91
N MET A 344 3.61 5.24 9.95
CA MET A 344 4.52 5.98 9.07
C MET A 344 5.54 6.83 9.85
N LEU A 345 6.66 7.15 9.19
CA LEU A 345 7.70 8.04 9.74
C LEU A 345 7.10 9.32 10.30
N ARG A 346 7.48 9.60 11.54
CA ARG A 346 6.83 10.58 12.41
C ARG A 346 7.44 11.96 12.23
N ASP A 347 6.60 12.92 11.85
CA ASP A 347 6.95 14.34 11.83
C ASP A 347 6.97 14.95 13.24
N ILE A 348 7.88 14.45 14.08
CA ILE A 348 8.00 14.90 15.48
C ILE A 348 8.37 16.39 15.50
N ARG A 349 7.68 17.18 16.32
CA ARG A 349 8.00 18.59 16.57
C ARG A 349 8.98 18.70 17.73
N ASP A 350 10.13 19.33 17.51
CA ASP A 350 11.09 19.58 18.58
C ASP A 350 10.51 20.62 19.56
N PRO A 351 10.32 20.30 20.85
CA PRO A 351 9.72 21.23 21.81
C PRO A 351 10.54 22.50 22.05
N ILE A 352 11.85 22.46 21.79
CA ILE A 352 12.76 23.58 22.06
C ILE A 352 12.74 24.59 20.90
N SER A 353 12.99 24.14 19.68
CA SER A 353 13.02 25.01 18.49
C SER A 353 11.64 25.27 17.88
N GLY A 354 10.65 24.43 18.21
CA GLY A 354 9.34 24.42 17.56
C GLY A 354 9.35 23.86 16.14
N MET A 355 10.50 23.48 15.58
CA MET A 355 10.65 22.95 14.22
C MET A 355 10.24 21.47 14.17
N SER A 356 9.57 21.05 13.10
CA SER A 356 9.27 19.64 12.85
C SER A 356 10.38 18.93 12.07
N TYR A 357 10.43 17.60 12.17
CA TYR A 357 11.39 16.78 11.43
C TYR A 357 11.28 17.00 9.91
N ASN A 358 10.05 17.04 9.37
CA ASN A 358 9.82 17.28 7.94
C ASN A 358 10.12 18.72 7.54
N GLU A 359 9.90 19.71 8.42
CA GLU A 359 10.32 21.10 8.17
C GLU A 359 11.84 21.18 8.02
N ALA A 360 12.59 20.56 8.95
CA ALA A 360 14.05 20.48 8.87
C ALA A 360 14.51 19.75 7.60
N GLY A 361 13.89 18.60 7.29
CA GLY A 361 14.15 17.85 6.06
C GLY A 361 13.88 18.64 4.79
N THR A 362 12.80 19.41 4.75
CA THR A 362 12.42 20.26 3.61
C THR A 362 13.43 21.38 3.38
N ILE A 363 13.98 21.98 4.44
CA ILE A 363 15.04 22.99 4.31
C ILE A 363 16.30 22.37 3.71
N LEU A 364 16.70 21.19 4.20
CA LEU A 364 17.87 20.46 3.68
C LEU A 364 17.70 20.07 2.22
N ASP A 365 16.51 19.59 1.83
CA ASP A 365 16.20 19.21 0.45
C ASP A 365 16.26 20.41 -0.50
N LYS A 366 15.70 21.56 -0.10
CA LYS A 366 15.80 22.81 -0.89
C LYS A 366 17.25 23.28 -1.06
N LEU A 367 18.07 23.21 -0.01
CA LEU A 367 19.49 23.56 -0.08
C LEU A 367 20.28 22.61 -0.98
N LEU A 368 19.98 21.30 -0.91
CA LEU A 368 20.58 20.29 -1.76
C LEU A 368 20.24 20.54 -3.23
N GLN A 369 18.96 20.79 -3.54
CA GLN A 369 18.50 21.10 -4.91
C GLN A 369 19.09 22.40 -5.46
N ALA A 370 19.37 23.38 -4.59
CA ALA A 370 20.05 24.62 -4.95
C ALA A 370 21.59 24.48 -5.10
N GLY A 371 22.15 23.30 -4.84
CA GLY A 371 23.60 23.07 -4.87
C GLY A 371 24.37 23.85 -3.78
N ALA A 372 23.70 24.21 -2.69
CA ALA A 372 24.29 25.03 -1.63
C ALA A 372 25.47 24.29 -0.96
N PRO A 373 26.62 24.94 -0.71
CA PRO A 373 27.75 24.28 -0.05
C PRO A 373 27.39 23.82 1.37
N LEU A 374 28.07 22.77 1.85
CA LEU A 374 27.89 22.26 3.22
C LEU A 374 28.03 23.34 4.31
N SER A 375 28.90 24.32 4.09
CA SER A 375 29.14 25.43 4.99
C SER A 375 27.96 26.40 5.11
N SER A 376 27.04 26.41 4.13
CA SER A 376 25.84 27.26 4.16
C SER A 376 24.62 26.55 4.74
N VAL A 377 24.74 25.30 5.18
CA VAL A 377 23.64 24.59 5.84
C VAL A 377 23.46 25.14 7.26
N PRO A 378 22.30 25.74 7.61
CA PRO A 378 22.05 26.26 8.93
C PRO A 378 22.01 25.14 9.97
N ASN A 379 22.24 25.48 11.24
CA ASN A 379 22.02 24.55 12.34
C ASN A 379 20.51 24.35 12.53
N LEU A 380 19.97 23.25 12.02
CA LEU A 380 18.56 22.91 12.16
C LEU A 380 18.35 22.00 13.36
N ALA A 381 17.17 22.07 13.98
CA ALA A 381 16.72 21.05 14.90
C ALA A 381 16.81 19.66 14.22
N PHE A 382 17.09 18.61 14.98
CA PHE A 382 17.34 17.24 14.49
C PHE A 382 18.70 16.98 13.79
N THR A 383 19.51 18.00 13.44
CA THR A 383 20.80 17.78 12.73
C THR A 383 21.91 17.17 13.60
N THR A 384 21.77 17.21 14.92
CA THR A 384 22.69 16.58 15.89
C THR A 384 22.27 15.18 16.33
N ILE A 385 20.99 14.80 16.15
CA ILE A 385 20.42 13.60 16.80
C ILE A 385 20.32 12.38 15.86
N CYS A 386 20.40 12.55 14.54
CA CYS A 386 20.31 11.40 13.63
C CYS A 386 20.99 11.67 12.29
N GLY A 387 22.32 11.52 12.20
CA GLY A 387 23.05 11.24 10.95
C GLY A 387 22.83 12.14 9.71
N LEU A 388 22.07 13.23 9.77
CA LEU A 388 21.66 14.03 8.60
C LEU A 388 22.85 14.76 7.96
N ARG A 389 23.92 15.05 8.73
CA ARG A 389 25.21 15.49 8.18
C ARG A 389 25.98 14.38 7.45
N ALA A 390 25.73 13.10 7.76
CA ALA A 390 26.41 11.97 7.11
C ALA A 390 25.81 11.62 5.74
N ALA A 391 24.52 11.92 5.50
CA ALA A 391 23.89 11.78 4.18
C ALA A 391 24.54 12.68 3.10
N TRP A 392 25.20 13.76 3.53
CA TRP A 392 25.97 14.65 2.67
C TRP A 392 27.37 14.13 2.28
N ARG A 393 27.84 13.00 2.85
CA ARG A 393 29.21 12.50 2.66
C ARG A 393 29.40 11.48 1.52
N ARG A 394 28.48 11.41 0.53
CA ARG A 394 28.70 10.60 -0.68
C ARG A 394 28.26 11.32 -1.96
N PRO A 395 29.17 11.96 -2.71
CA PRO A 395 28.91 12.33 -4.09
C PRO A 395 29.26 11.16 -4.99
N SER A 396 28.40 10.15 -5.07
CA SER A 396 28.45 9.16 -6.15
C SER A 396 27.17 8.34 -6.17
N VAL A 397 26.09 8.99 -6.63
CA VAL A 397 24.93 8.29 -7.18
C VAL A 397 24.80 8.75 -8.61
N TYR A 398 24.92 7.79 -9.52
CA TYR A 398 24.74 7.96 -10.96
C TYR A 398 23.30 8.44 -11.21
N LEU A 399 23.14 9.69 -11.63
CA LEU A 399 21.85 10.28 -12.03
C LEU A 399 21.58 9.92 -13.50
N PRO A 400 20.46 9.29 -13.86
CA PRO A 400 19.94 9.39 -15.23
C PRO A 400 19.20 10.72 -15.37
N GLU A 401 19.53 11.47 -16.42
CA GLU A 401 19.01 12.81 -16.68
C GLU A 401 17.49 12.85 -17.00
N ARG A 402 16.86 13.90 -16.47
CA ARG A 402 15.57 14.56 -16.77
C ARG A 402 14.36 14.25 -15.86
N PRO A 403 13.64 15.31 -15.40
CA PRO A 403 12.59 15.19 -14.40
C PRO A 403 11.22 14.97 -15.06
N THR A 404 10.49 13.94 -14.63
CA THR A 404 9.02 14.01 -14.58
C THR A 404 8.57 13.55 -13.21
N HIS A 405 7.69 14.34 -12.60
CA HIS A 405 7.29 14.29 -11.21
C HIS A 405 7.07 12.87 -10.65
N LYS A 406 7.92 12.47 -9.71
CA LYS A 406 7.67 11.34 -8.80
C LYS A 406 8.21 11.68 -7.41
N LEU A 407 7.39 11.41 -6.40
CA LEU A 407 7.77 11.43 -4.99
C LEU A 407 8.82 10.32 -4.77
N TYR A 408 10.02 10.65 -4.32
CA TYR A 408 11.08 9.67 -4.07
C TYR A 408 11.18 9.36 -2.57
N PHE A 409 11.12 8.07 -2.23
CA PHE A 409 11.48 7.58 -0.91
C PHE A 409 13.00 7.30 -0.86
N LEU A 410 13.68 7.88 0.13
CA LEU A 410 15.07 7.55 0.44
C LEU A 410 15.12 6.14 1.06
N ARG A 411 15.59 5.15 0.30
CA ARG A 411 16.01 3.85 0.83
C ARG A 411 17.47 3.94 1.24
N SER A 412 17.77 4.21 2.51
CA SER A 412 19.16 4.16 3.00
C SER A 412 19.59 2.70 3.16
N GLN A 413 20.39 2.19 2.22
CA GLN A 413 21.26 1.05 2.52
C GLN A 413 22.51 1.60 3.24
N VAL A 414 22.51 1.47 4.57
CA VAL A 414 23.70 1.72 5.39
C VAL A 414 24.57 0.45 5.32
N PRO A 415 25.83 0.51 4.84
CA PRO A 415 26.77 -0.60 5.00
C PRO A 415 27.19 -0.70 6.46
N GLU A 416 27.29 -1.92 6.98
CA GLU A 416 27.74 -2.26 8.33
C GLU A 416 28.99 -1.48 8.75
N ILE A 417 28.84 -0.58 9.72
CA ILE A 417 29.95 -0.11 10.57
C ILE A 417 29.42 -0.05 12.01
N GLY A 418 29.92 -0.95 12.86
CA GLY A 418 30.05 -0.76 14.30
C GLY A 418 28.76 -0.64 15.13
N ARG A 419 28.41 -1.72 15.82
CA ARG A 419 27.50 -1.72 16.98
C ARG A 419 28.02 -0.76 18.07
N THR A 420 27.31 0.31 18.42
CA THR A 420 27.11 0.77 19.81
C THR A 420 26.10 1.94 19.93
N LEU A 421 25.23 1.83 20.94
CA LEU A 421 24.59 2.91 21.73
C LEU A 421 23.46 3.76 21.12
N CYS A 422 22.23 3.34 21.40
CA CYS A 422 21.13 4.25 21.78
C CYS A 422 20.49 3.69 23.05
N SER A 423 21.19 3.77 24.17
CA SER A 423 20.64 3.52 25.50
C SER A 423 21.35 4.41 26.49
N ASN A 424 20.57 5.22 27.21
CA ASN A 424 20.91 6.13 28.31
C ASN A 424 21.64 7.44 27.95
N LEU A 425 20.92 8.54 28.16
CA LEU A 425 21.35 9.93 28.00
C LEU A 425 21.81 10.47 29.38
N ILE A 426 23.11 10.72 29.56
CA ILE A 426 23.66 11.60 30.61
C ILE A 426 24.62 12.59 29.92
N LEU A 427 24.40 13.88 30.14
CA LEU A 427 25.10 15.03 29.55
C LEU A 427 26.46 15.30 30.22
N ILE A 428 27.58 15.35 29.45
CA ILE A 428 28.85 16.04 29.82
C ILE A 428 29.55 16.55 28.51
N PRO A 429 30.16 17.76 28.47
CA PRO A 429 30.58 18.45 27.22
C PRO A 429 31.99 18.11 26.68
N ALA A 430 32.23 18.55 25.45
CA ALA A 430 33.25 18.15 24.47
C ALA A 430 34.71 18.62 24.71
N ARG A 431 35.66 17.93 24.05
CA ARG A 431 36.95 18.47 23.59
C ARG A 431 37.34 17.95 22.20
N ASP A 432 37.96 18.86 21.43
CA ASP A 432 38.40 18.82 20.02
C ASP A 432 39.30 17.65 19.60
N ILE A 433 39.35 17.37 18.27
CA ILE A 433 40.59 17.25 17.46
C ILE A 433 40.27 17.19 15.94
N SER A 434 41.08 17.91 15.16
CA SER A 434 41.08 18.12 13.70
C SER A 434 41.99 17.16 12.91
N SER A 435 41.69 16.88 11.63
CA SER A 435 42.69 16.86 10.52
C SER A 435 42.08 16.66 9.11
N ARG A 436 42.77 17.19 8.08
CA ARG A 436 42.44 17.34 6.64
C ARG A 436 43.09 16.27 5.73
N ALA A 437 42.54 16.02 4.53
CA ALA A 437 43.30 15.63 3.31
C ALA A 437 42.52 15.89 1.98
N ASN A 438 43.26 16.14 0.90
CA ASN A 438 42.92 16.83 -0.38
C ASN A 438 42.34 15.97 -1.53
N MET A 439 41.68 16.66 -2.49
CA MET A 439 41.13 16.18 -3.78
C MET A 439 42.01 16.54 -5.00
N THR A 440 41.82 15.84 -6.13
CA THR A 440 42.25 16.25 -7.49
C THR A 440 41.19 15.86 -8.55
N HIS A 441 41.10 16.61 -9.66
CA HIS A 441 39.94 16.81 -10.56
C HIS A 441 40.33 16.70 -12.06
N CYS A 442 39.43 16.30 -12.98
CA CYS A 442 39.39 16.65 -14.44
C CYS A 442 38.23 15.97 -15.24
N PRO A 443 37.82 16.43 -16.47
CA PRO A 443 36.45 16.95 -16.75
C PRO A 443 35.61 16.28 -17.88
N HIS A 444 34.38 16.81 -18.06
CA HIS A 444 33.23 16.39 -18.91
C HIS A 444 33.27 16.77 -20.42
N SER A 445 32.44 16.09 -21.24
CA SER A 445 31.80 16.66 -22.46
C SER A 445 30.41 16.03 -22.74
N VAL A 446 29.46 16.81 -23.30
CA VAL A 446 28.03 16.47 -23.56
C VAL A 446 27.65 16.80 -25.02
N ARG A 447 26.80 15.98 -25.66
CA ARG A 447 25.99 16.34 -26.85
C ARG A 447 24.56 15.76 -26.75
N SER A 448 23.59 16.52 -27.25
CA SER A 448 22.13 16.34 -27.14
C SER A 448 21.49 15.70 -28.38
N VAL A 449 20.25 15.17 -28.28
CA VAL A 449 19.03 15.51 -29.08
C VAL A 449 17.90 14.44 -28.97
N SER A 450 16.66 14.96 -28.82
CA SER A 450 15.29 14.44 -29.13
C SER A 450 14.58 13.37 -28.26
N GLN A 451 13.34 13.68 -27.88
CA GLN A 451 12.37 12.85 -27.15
C GLN A 451 11.22 12.40 -28.05
N THR A 452 10.70 11.18 -27.86
CA THR A 452 9.32 10.79 -28.18
C THR A 452 8.86 9.72 -27.17
N ILE A 453 7.71 9.95 -26.54
CA ILE A 453 7.09 9.12 -25.49
C ILE A 453 6.12 8.14 -26.13
N THR A 454 6.18 6.85 -25.77
CA THR A 454 5.07 5.86 -25.63
C THR A 454 5.70 4.61 -24.95
N VAL A 455 5.05 3.89 -24.02
CA VAL A 455 4.48 2.57 -24.30
C VAL A 455 3.74 1.98 -23.08
N ARG A 456 2.58 1.41 -23.39
CA ARG A 456 1.66 0.57 -22.60
C ARG A 456 2.28 -0.80 -22.23
N ARG A 457 1.82 -1.40 -21.13
CA ARG A 457 1.95 -2.84 -20.85
C ARG A 457 1.36 -3.67 -22.00
N TYR A 458 2.10 -4.63 -22.54
CA TYR A 458 1.58 -5.94 -22.97
C TYR A 458 2.66 -7.04 -22.91
N LEU A 459 2.23 -8.20 -22.44
CA LEU A 459 2.87 -9.52 -22.53
C LEU A 459 2.57 -10.12 -23.92
N CYS A 460 3.56 -10.68 -24.61
CA CYS A 460 3.58 -12.03 -25.23
C CYS A 460 4.77 -12.19 -26.19
N GLY A 461 5.17 -13.45 -26.38
CA GLY A 461 6.40 -13.89 -27.02
C GLY A 461 6.49 -13.70 -28.53
N SER A 462 7.63 -14.10 -29.07
CA SER A 462 7.94 -14.10 -30.49
C SER A 462 8.65 -15.39 -30.88
N ASP A 463 7.96 -16.25 -31.62
CA ASP A 463 8.58 -17.02 -32.69
C ASP A 463 8.89 -16.07 -33.85
N LEU A 464 10.02 -16.28 -34.54
CA LEU A 464 10.12 -16.25 -36.00
C LEU A 464 11.53 -16.67 -36.43
N GLN A 465 11.60 -17.73 -37.23
CA GLN A 465 12.74 -18.07 -38.08
C GLN A 465 12.88 -17.07 -39.23
N ALA A 466 14.14 -16.78 -39.57
CA ALA A 466 14.65 -16.68 -40.95
C ALA A 466 16.14 -17.03 -40.91
#